data_AF-A0A6G5AIB3-F1
#
_entry.id   AF-A0A6G5AIB3-F1
#
_cell.length_a   1.000
_cell.length_b   1.000
_cell.length_c   1.000
_cell.angle_alpha   90.00
_cell.angle_beta   90.00
_cell.angle_gamma   90.00
#
_symmetry.space_group_name_H-M   'P 1'
#
loop_
_entity.id
_entity.type
_entity.pdbx_description
1 polymer ?
#
loop_
_entity_poly.entity_id
_entity_poly.type
_entity_poly.pdbx_seq_one_letter_code
_entity_poly.pdbx_strand_id
1 'polypeptide(L)'
;LDNTATNLLETQQHAQISQLSLSRAGHEFLLEACIPPLFIPPEKSQLCTHAMKAITVDLIPRNIHLTHNEGRREARAKAILSKNMCNDTQVLFVDAAKYWNRGAYAASMIQAHASFVNAATRFTNFTHEAEEMSIALALRNFTGASVIYSDSRTAIRTFSVAL
;
A
#
# COMPACT_ATOMS: atom_id res chain seq x y z
N LEU A 1 -32.23 0.87 -9.63
CA LEU A 1 -31.16 0.85 -8.60
C LEU A 1 -31.89 0.73 -7.27
N ASP A 2 -32.09 -0.52 -6.85
CA ASP A 2 -32.96 -0.84 -5.72
C ASP A 2 -32.19 -0.61 -4.42
N ASN A 3 -32.34 0.60 -3.87
CA ASN A 3 -31.83 1.01 -2.57
C ASN A 3 -32.65 0.37 -1.44
N THR A 4 -32.65 -0.96 -1.36
CA THR A 4 -33.30 -1.71 -0.29
C THR A 4 -32.26 -2.05 0.78
N ALA A 5 -32.65 -2.01 2.05
CA ALA A 5 -31.76 -2.28 3.18
C ALA A 5 -31.04 -3.65 3.08
N THR A 6 -31.69 -4.63 2.44
CA THR A 6 -31.14 -5.96 2.15
C THR A 6 -29.93 -5.89 1.21
N ASN A 7 -30.04 -5.15 0.09
CA ASN A 7 -28.93 -4.96 -0.85
C ASN A 7 -27.74 -4.27 -0.20
N LEU A 8 -27.97 -3.33 0.72
CA LEU A 8 -26.90 -2.66 1.47
C LEU A 8 -26.19 -3.63 2.42
N LEU A 9 -26.94 -4.46 3.13
CA LEU A 9 -26.39 -5.50 4.03
C LEU A 9 -25.58 -6.52 3.24
N GLU A 10 -26.12 -7.04 2.14
CA GLU A 10 -25.43 -8.01 1.27
C GLU A 10 -24.15 -7.40 0.67
N THR A 11 -24.21 -6.15 0.20
CA THR A 11 -23.04 -5.44 -0.34
C THR A 11 -21.97 -5.25 0.73
N GLN A 12 -22.36 -4.85 1.94
CA GLN A 12 -21.41 -4.65 3.03
C GLN A 12 -20.79 -5.97 3.49
N GLN A 13 -21.59 -7.03 3.60
CA GLN A 13 -21.13 -8.36 3.95
C GLN A 13 -20.16 -8.89 2.90
N HIS A 14 -20.49 -8.75 1.62
CA HIS A 14 -19.62 -9.15 0.52
C HIS A 14 -18.29 -8.38 0.54
N ALA A 15 -18.33 -7.07 0.80
CA ALA A 15 -17.13 -6.24 0.94
C ALA A 15 -16.24 -6.71 2.12
N GLN A 16 -16.84 -7.04 3.28
CA GLN A 16 -16.11 -7.55 4.43
C GLN A 16 -15.48 -8.92 4.16
N ILE A 17 -16.23 -9.86 3.59
CA ILE A 17 -15.70 -11.20 3.24
C ILE A 17 -14.57 -11.05 2.22
N SER A 18 -14.74 -10.20 1.20
CA SER A 18 -13.71 -9.92 0.20
C SER A 18 -12.42 -9.39 0.84
N GLN A 19 -12.53 -8.42 1.76
CA GLN A 19 -11.38 -7.89 2.49
C GLN A 19 -10.70 -8.93 3.38
N LEU A 20 -11.47 -9.72 4.13
CA LEU A 20 -10.92 -10.75 5.02
C LEU A 20 -10.20 -11.86 4.23
N SER A 21 -10.77 -12.26 3.09
CA SER A 21 -10.21 -13.28 2.21
C SER A 21 -8.83 -12.93 1.66
N LEU A 22 -8.49 -11.64 1.58
CA LEU A 22 -7.20 -11.15 1.07
C LEU A 22 -6.05 -11.24 2.09
N SER A 23 -6.33 -11.60 3.35
CA SER A 23 -5.33 -11.66 4.41
C SER A 23 -5.31 -13.04 5.05
N ARG A 24 -4.15 -13.53 5.46
CA ARG A 24 -4.04 -14.84 6.13
C ARG A 24 -4.91 -14.94 7.39
N ALA A 25 -4.80 -13.95 8.29
CA ALA A 25 -5.59 -13.94 9.52
C ALA A 25 -7.10 -13.83 9.25
N GLY A 26 -7.51 -13.02 8.28
CA GLY A 26 -8.92 -12.94 7.88
C GLY A 26 -9.42 -14.23 7.22
N HIS A 27 -8.55 -14.93 6.49
CA HIS A 27 -8.85 -16.23 5.90
C HIS A 27 -9.02 -17.31 6.97
N GLU A 28 -8.11 -17.37 7.95
CA GLU A 28 -8.22 -18.26 9.12
C GLU A 28 -9.52 -17.98 9.90
N PHE A 29 -9.86 -16.71 10.12
CA PHE A 29 -11.12 -16.30 10.77
C PHE A 29 -12.37 -16.69 9.96
N LEU A 30 -12.36 -16.53 8.64
CA LEU A 30 -13.48 -16.95 7.79
C LEU A 30 -13.68 -18.46 7.83
N LEU A 31 -12.59 -19.24 7.80
CA LEU A 31 -12.65 -20.69 7.94
C LEU A 31 -13.18 -21.13 9.31
N GLU A 32 -12.75 -20.47 10.40
CA GLU A 32 -13.26 -20.70 11.75
C GLU A 32 -14.77 -20.39 11.85
N ALA A 33 -15.23 -19.34 11.16
CA ALA A 33 -16.64 -18.99 11.05
C ALA A 33 -17.43 -19.86 10.05
N CYS A 34 -16.81 -20.88 9.44
CA CYS A 34 -17.39 -21.71 8.37
C CYS A 34 -17.88 -20.91 7.14
N ILE A 35 -17.29 -19.73 6.89
CA ILE A 35 -17.58 -18.91 5.72
C ILE A 35 -16.47 -19.15 4.67
N PRO A 36 -16.81 -19.59 3.44
CA PRO A 36 -15.81 -19.84 2.43
C PRO A 36 -15.14 -18.52 1.99
N PRO A 37 -13.80 -18.42 2.07
CA PRO A 37 -13.08 -17.26 1.58
C PRO A 37 -13.17 -17.17 0.04
N LEU A 38 -13.31 -15.94 -0.47
CA LEU A 38 -13.48 -15.67 -1.90
C LEU A 38 -12.18 -15.80 -2.69
N PHE A 39 -11.02 -15.70 -2.01
CA PHE A 39 -9.70 -15.76 -2.61
C PHE A 39 -8.73 -16.48 -1.68
N ILE A 40 -7.79 -17.23 -2.26
CA ILE A 40 -6.65 -17.80 -1.56
C ILE A 40 -5.51 -16.79 -1.72
N PRO A 41 -4.99 -16.21 -0.62
CA PRO A 41 -3.84 -15.33 -0.72
C PRO A 41 -2.64 -16.12 -1.27
N PRO A 42 -1.91 -15.60 -2.26
CA PRO A 42 -0.67 -16.21 -2.69
C PRO A 42 0.31 -16.28 -1.51
N GLU A 43 1.08 -17.36 -1.44
CA GLU A 43 2.12 -17.51 -0.41
C GLU A 43 3.16 -16.41 -0.58
N LYS A 44 3.26 -15.53 0.44
CA LYS A 44 4.22 -14.43 0.41
C LYS A 44 5.61 -14.96 0.78
N SER A 45 6.55 -14.90 -0.16
CA SER A 45 7.97 -15.10 0.16
C SER A 45 8.46 -13.94 1.03
N GLN A 46 8.97 -14.25 2.21
CA GLN A 46 9.59 -13.23 3.06
C GLN A 46 10.91 -12.75 2.47
N LEU A 47 11.21 -11.46 2.62
CA LEU A 47 12.53 -10.92 2.33
C LEU A 47 13.57 -11.58 3.24
N CYS A 48 14.82 -11.71 2.76
CA CYS A 48 15.89 -12.21 3.60
C CYS A 48 16.09 -11.29 4.82
N THR A 49 16.43 -11.87 5.97
CA THR A 49 16.51 -11.16 7.25
C THR A 49 17.48 -9.98 7.21
N HIS A 50 18.55 -10.07 6.43
CA HIS A 50 19.50 -8.96 6.25
C HIS A 50 18.84 -7.74 5.59
N ALA A 51 18.07 -7.95 4.51
CA ALA A 51 17.37 -6.86 3.84
C ALA A 51 16.31 -6.22 4.75
N MET A 52 15.56 -7.02 5.52
CA MET A 52 14.56 -6.49 6.45
C MET A 52 15.18 -5.63 7.56
N LYS A 53 16.32 -6.04 8.14
CA LYS A 53 17.02 -5.26 9.19
C LYS A 53 17.54 -3.91 8.69
N ALA A 54 17.78 -3.76 7.39
CA ALA A 54 18.20 -2.51 6.78
C ALA A 54 17.04 -1.53 6.54
N ILE A 55 15.78 -1.99 6.67
CA ILE A 55 14.58 -1.17 6.44
C ILE A 55 14.03 -0.73 7.80
N THR A 56 13.91 0.59 7.98
CA THR A 56 13.19 1.18 9.11
C THR A 56 11.87 1.76 8.61
N VAL A 57 10.77 1.40 9.27
CA VAL A 57 9.43 1.84 8.90
C VAL A 57 8.91 2.82 9.95
N ASP A 58 8.76 4.08 9.54
CA ASP A 58 8.15 5.11 10.36
C ASP A 58 6.67 5.29 10.01
N LEU A 59 5.81 5.29 11.04
CA LEU A 59 4.39 5.54 10.86
C LEU A 59 4.12 7.06 10.83
N ILE A 60 3.50 7.53 9.75
CA ILE A 60 2.97 8.89 9.68
C ILE A 60 1.67 8.97 10.50
N PRO A 61 1.48 10.00 11.35
CA PRO A 61 0.26 10.16 12.14
C PRO A 61 -1.02 10.09 11.30
N ARG A 62 -1.97 9.29 11.80
CA ARG A 62 -3.09 8.71 11.04
C ARG A 62 -4.39 9.53 11.04
N ASN A 63 -4.54 10.47 11.97
CA ASN A 63 -5.85 11.07 12.28
C ASN A 63 -6.15 12.34 11.48
N ILE A 64 -6.47 12.19 10.18
CA ILE A 64 -6.98 13.29 9.35
C ILE A 64 -8.20 12.83 8.54
N HIS A 65 -9.39 13.33 8.88
CA HIS A 65 -10.63 13.08 8.12
C HIS A 65 -10.52 13.58 6.67
N LEU A 66 -10.90 12.74 5.70
CA LEU A 66 -10.74 13.01 4.26
C LEU A 66 -11.46 14.29 3.80
N THR A 67 -12.68 14.50 4.27
CA THR A 67 -13.55 15.61 3.80
C THR A 67 -13.54 16.86 4.69
N HIS A 68 -13.22 16.77 5.98
CA HIS A 68 -13.40 17.90 6.91
C HIS A 68 -12.10 18.60 7.30
N ASN A 69 -10.93 18.04 6.93
CA ASN A 69 -9.63 18.52 7.41
C ASN A 69 -8.69 18.88 6.25
N GLU A 70 -9.18 19.56 5.21
CA GLU A 70 -8.37 19.97 4.06
C GLU A 70 -7.11 20.75 4.47
N GLY A 71 -7.25 21.80 5.29
CA GLY A 71 -6.10 22.57 5.78
C GLY A 71 -5.08 21.71 6.56
N ARG A 72 -5.53 20.68 7.30
CA ARG A 72 -4.60 19.76 7.98
C ARG A 72 -3.91 18.81 7.00
N ARG A 73 -4.62 18.36 5.94
CA ARG A 73 -4.02 17.55 4.86
C ARG A 73 -2.94 18.33 4.14
N GLU A 74 -3.22 19.59 3.81
CA GLU A 74 -2.27 20.48 3.16
C GLU A 74 -1.07 20.80 4.06
N ALA A 75 -1.32 21.17 5.32
CA ALA A 75 -0.24 21.42 6.30
C ALA A 75 0.64 20.18 6.49
N ARG A 76 0.05 18.97 6.50
CA ARG A 76 0.80 17.71 6.58
C ARG A 76 1.64 17.48 5.32
N ALA A 77 1.06 17.65 4.13
CA ALA A 77 1.80 17.50 2.88
C ALA A 77 2.98 18.49 2.82
N LYS A 78 2.74 19.75 3.22
CA LYS A 78 3.79 20.77 3.35
C LYS A 78 4.85 20.39 4.37
N ALA A 79 4.47 19.85 5.53
CA ALA A 79 5.42 19.41 6.56
C ALA A 79 6.29 18.22 6.10
N ILE A 80 5.69 17.27 5.38
CA ILE A 80 6.43 16.16 4.77
C ILE A 80 7.41 16.72 3.73
N LEU A 81 6.94 17.56 2.81
CA LEU A 81 7.78 18.13 1.77
C LEU A 81 8.90 18.99 2.36
N SER A 82 8.62 19.86 3.33
CA SER A 82 9.61 20.75 3.93
C SER A 82 10.69 19.99 4.71
N LYS A 83 10.33 18.93 5.43
CA LYS A 83 11.30 18.04 6.09
C LYS A 83 12.26 17.41 5.08
N ASN A 84 11.74 17.08 3.90
CA ASN A 84 12.48 16.38 2.85
C ASN A 84 13.33 17.31 1.96
N MET A 85 12.95 18.57 1.82
CA MET A 85 13.73 19.59 1.08
C MET A 85 14.96 20.10 1.88
N CYS A 86 15.00 19.85 3.18
CA CYS A 86 16.06 20.35 4.07
C CYS A 86 17.26 19.37 4.19
N ASN A 87 17.07 18.11 3.82
CA ASN A 87 18.10 17.08 3.90
C ASN A 87 18.54 16.65 2.50
N ASP A 88 19.84 16.44 2.28
CA ASP A 88 20.41 15.83 1.06
C ASP A 88 20.01 14.34 0.87
N THR A 89 19.03 13.85 1.64
CA THR A 89 18.55 12.48 1.57
C THR A 89 17.60 12.33 0.38
N GLN A 90 17.79 11.27 -0.40
CA GLN A 90 16.98 11.05 -1.58
C GLN A 90 15.57 10.59 -1.18
N VAL A 91 14.55 11.36 -1.57
CA VAL A 91 13.16 11.09 -1.21
C VAL A 91 12.36 10.65 -2.42
N LEU A 92 11.63 9.55 -2.26
CA LEU A 92 10.79 8.95 -3.29
C LEU A 92 9.36 8.80 -2.80
N PHE A 93 8.42 9.09 -3.67
CA PHE A 93 7.02 8.78 -3.51
C PHE A 93 6.69 7.65 -4.47
N VAL A 94 6.10 6.57 -3.95
CA VAL A 94 5.74 5.38 -4.74
C VAL A 94 4.23 5.20 -4.74
N ASP A 95 3.71 4.73 -5.87
CA ASP A 95 2.30 4.39 -6.02
C ASP A 95 2.13 3.25 -7.04
N ALA A 96 1.01 2.55 -6.95
CA ALA A 96 0.62 1.52 -7.88
C ALA A 96 -0.86 1.67 -8.30
N ALA A 97 -1.09 1.78 -9.61
CA ALA A 97 -2.42 1.95 -10.18
C ALA A 97 -2.75 0.83 -11.17
N LYS A 98 -3.99 0.33 -11.15
CA LYS A 98 -4.46 -0.69 -12.08
C LYS A 98 -4.60 -0.10 -13.49
N TYR A 99 -4.17 -0.84 -14.52
CA TYR A 99 -4.51 -0.50 -15.89
C TYR A 99 -6.01 -0.72 -16.12
N TRP A 100 -6.67 0.26 -16.73
CA TRP A 100 -8.09 0.16 -17.05
C TRP A 100 -8.42 -0.92 -18.09
N ASN A 101 -7.46 -1.24 -18.98
CA ASN A 101 -7.65 -2.12 -20.14
C ASN A 101 -6.98 -3.49 -20.05
N ARG A 102 -6.33 -3.85 -18.92
CA ARG A 102 -5.67 -5.15 -18.76
C ARG A 102 -5.51 -5.55 -17.30
N GLY A 103 -5.39 -6.85 -17.05
CA GLY A 103 -5.10 -7.45 -15.74
C GLY A 103 -3.65 -7.21 -15.29
N ALA A 104 -3.27 -5.95 -15.14
CA ALA A 104 -1.94 -5.54 -14.69
C ALA A 104 -2.02 -4.18 -13.98
N TYR A 105 -0.95 -3.86 -13.26
CA TYR A 105 -0.79 -2.60 -12.54
C TYR A 105 0.49 -1.89 -13.02
N ALA A 106 0.44 -0.56 -13.07
CA ALA A 106 1.60 0.29 -13.19
C ALA A 106 2.09 0.65 -11.79
N ALA A 107 3.30 0.24 -11.45
CA ALA A 107 4.02 0.71 -10.28
C ALA A 107 4.96 1.83 -10.71
N SER A 108 4.94 2.97 -10.02
CA SER A 108 5.75 4.13 -10.36
C SER A 108 6.40 4.73 -9.13
N MET A 109 7.50 5.45 -9.36
CA MET A 109 8.10 6.29 -8.33
C MET A 109 8.50 7.65 -8.90
N ILE A 110 8.35 8.67 -8.07
CA ILE A 110 8.73 10.04 -8.37
C ILE A 110 9.59 10.61 -7.24
N GLN A 111 10.45 11.56 -7.56
CA GLN A 111 11.19 12.32 -6.54
C GLN A 111 10.35 13.48 -6.00
N ALA A 112 10.80 14.08 -4.90
CA ALA A 112 10.11 15.16 -4.22
C ALA A 112 9.88 16.43 -5.05
N HIS A 113 10.68 16.67 -6.10
CA HIS A 113 10.46 17.76 -7.06
C HIS A 113 9.55 17.37 -8.24
N ALA A 114 8.75 16.31 -8.06
CA ALA A 114 7.83 15.75 -9.05
C ALA A 114 8.50 15.26 -10.35
N SER A 115 9.81 14.96 -10.32
CA SER A 115 10.46 14.30 -11.44
C SER A 115 10.19 12.80 -11.43
N PHE A 116 9.91 12.28 -12.62
CA PHE A 116 9.78 10.85 -12.84
C PHE A 116 11.14 10.17 -12.71
N VAL A 117 11.20 9.07 -11.97
CA VAL A 117 12.43 8.27 -11.82
C VAL A 117 12.34 6.99 -12.61
N ASN A 118 11.33 6.15 -12.30
CA ASN A 118 11.20 4.82 -12.88
C ASN A 118 9.78 4.29 -12.71
N ALA A 119 9.39 3.35 -13.55
CA ALA A 119 8.13 2.62 -13.47
C ALA A 119 8.28 1.19 -13.96
N ALA A 120 7.39 0.32 -13.50
CA ALA A 120 7.31 -1.06 -13.92
C ALA A 120 5.85 -1.49 -14.08
N THR A 121 5.62 -2.46 -14.96
CA THR A 121 4.32 -3.15 -15.05
C THR A 121 4.39 -4.45 -14.27
N ARG A 122 3.42 -4.68 -13.38
CA ARG A 122 3.22 -5.94 -12.67
C ARG A 122 1.96 -6.61 -13.18
N PHE A 123 2.11 -7.80 -13.77
CA PHE A 123 0.98 -8.66 -14.13
C PHE A 123 0.46 -9.35 -12.87
N THR A 124 -0.66 -8.85 -12.35
CA THR A 124 -1.33 -9.38 -11.16
C THR A 124 -2.76 -8.85 -11.11
N ASN A 125 -3.63 -9.59 -10.43
CA ASN A 125 -4.99 -9.13 -10.10
C ASN A 125 -5.07 -8.60 -8.66
N PHE A 126 -3.97 -8.63 -7.92
CA PHE A 126 -3.92 -8.26 -6.52
C PHE A 126 -3.28 -6.88 -6.34
N THR A 127 -4.05 -5.90 -5.87
CA THR A 127 -3.57 -4.54 -5.63
C THR A 127 -2.37 -4.51 -4.66
N HIS A 128 -2.39 -5.33 -3.61
CA HIS A 128 -1.32 -5.35 -2.62
C HIS A 128 0.04 -5.79 -3.20
N GLU A 129 0.07 -6.71 -4.17
CA GLU A 129 1.31 -7.11 -4.84
C GLU A 129 1.90 -5.97 -5.66
N ALA A 130 1.04 -5.18 -6.29
CA ALA A 130 1.47 -4.03 -7.09
C ALA A 130 2.03 -2.91 -6.20
N GLU A 131 1.39 -2.67 -5.05
CA GLU A 131 1.87 -1.72 -4.03
C GLU A 131 3.19 -2.18 -3.40
N GLU A 132 3.36 -3.48 -3.12
CA GLU A 132 4.63 -4.04 -2.65
C GLU A 132 5.74 -3.92 -3.71
N MET A 133 5.38 -4.12 -4.98
CA MET A 133 6.30 -3.97 -6.12
C MET A 133 6.79 -2.52 -6.27
N SER A 134 5.96 -1.51 -6.01
CA SER A 134 6.39 -0.10 -6.13
C SER A 134 7.45 0.25 -5.08
N ILE A 135 7.30 -0.25 -3.85
CA ILE A 135 8.32 -0.14 -2.80
C ILE A 135 9.60 -0.88 -3.19
N ALA A 136 9.48 -2.13 -3.67
CA ALA A 136 10.63 -2.93 -4.10
C ALA A 136 11.39 -2.28 -5.27
N LEU A 137 10.66 -1.68 -6.21
CA LEU A 137 11.24 -0.94 -7.32
C LEU A 137 12.07 0.25 -6.82
N ALA A 138 11.56 1.00 -5.82
CA ALA A 138 12.30 2.11 -5.22
C ALA A 138 13.58 1.64 -4.50
N LEU A 139 13.50 0.57 -3.71
CA LEU A 139 14.66 -0.03 -3.03
C LEU A 139 15.74 -0.48 -4.03
N ARG A 140 15.36 -0.97 -5.21
CA ARG A 140 16.31 -1.40 -6.24
C ARG A 140 17.02 -0.22 -6.93
N ASN A 141 16.35 0.92 -7.07
CA ASN A 141 16.90 2.04 -7.84
C ASN A 141 18.02 2.80 -7.10
N PHE A 142 18.13 2.66 -5.78
CA PHE A 142 19.09 3.43 -4.99
C PHE A 142 19.88 2.55 -4.03
N THR A 143 21.20 2.72 -4.04
CA THR A 143 22.15 1.97 -3.20
C THR A 143 22.56 2.75 -1.94
N GLY A 144 21.85 3.83 -1.60
CA GLY A 144 22.14 4.71 -0.47
C GLY A 144 20.92 4.98 0.42
N ALA A 145 21.10 5.81 1.45
CA ALA A 145 20.02 6.19 2.36
C ALA A 145 18.91 6.95 1.61
N SER A 146 17.77 6.29 1.44
CA SER A 146 16.61 6.83 0.74
C SER A 146 15.38 6.76 1.64
N VAL A 147 14.56 7.81 1.63
CA VAL A 147 13.25 7.81 2.31
C VAL A 147 12.18 7.51 1.28
N ILE A 148 11.42 6.44 1.50
CA ILE A 148 10.34 6.01 0.60
C ILE A 148 9.00 6.29 1.28
N TYR A 149 8.15 7.07 0.61
CA TYR A 149 6.78 7.34 1.02
C TYR A 149 5.82 6.48 0.22
N SER A 150 5.01 5.70 0.91
CA SER A 150 3.86 4.98 0.36
C SER A 150 2.63 5.30 1.19
N ASP A 151 1.47 5.38 0.55
CA ASP A 151 0.17 5.47 1.20
C ASP A 151 -0.46 4.10 1.48
N SER A 152 0.09 3.03 0.89
CA SER A 152 -0.33 1.65 1.14
C SER A 152 0.20 1.14 2.48
N ARG A 153 -0.68 1.15 3.48
CA ARG A 153 -0.40 0.55 4.78
C ARG A 153 -0.17 -0.97 4.68
N THR A 154 -0.86 -1.63 3.75
CA THR A 154 -0.73 -3.07 3.51
C THR A 154 0.67 -3.40 3.01
N ALA A 155 1.18 -2.65 2.03
CA ALA A 155 2.52 -2.84 1.52
C ALA A 155 3.57 -2.52 2.59
N ILE A 156 3.46 -1.37 3.28
CA ILE A 156 4.39 -0.97 4.34
C ILE A 156 4.55 -2.06 5.42
N ARG A 157 3.45 -2.71 5.83
CA ARG A 157 3.47 -3.78 6.83
C ARG A 157 4.25 -5.01 6.38
N THR A 158 4.28 -5.31 5.08
CA THR A 158 5.08 -6.41 4.54
C THR A 158 6.59 -6.15 4.71
N PHE A 159 7.00 -4.88 4.72
CA PHE A 159 8.40 -4.48 4.89
C PHE A 159 8.78 -4.13 6.35
N SER A 160 7.81 -4.03 7.26
CA SER A 160 8.11 -3.88 8.69
C SER A 160 8.52 -5.23 9.28
N VAL A 161 9.66 -5.26 9.98
CA VAL A 161 9.97 -6.38 10.90
C VAL A 161 8.80 -6.49 11.87
N ALA A 162 8.16 -7.66 11.94
CA ALA A 162 7.16 -7.92 12.96
C ALA A 162 7.79 -7.63 14.33
N LEU A 163 7.29 -6.59 15.00
CA LEU A 163 7.49 -6.39 16.44
C LEU A 163 6.67 -7.44 17.17
#